data_AF-A0A5A7NC43-F1
#
_entry.id   AF-A0A5A7NC43-F1
#
_cell.length_a   1.000
_cell.length_b   1.000
_cell.length_c   1.000
_cell.angle_alpha   90.00
_cell.angle_beta   90.00
_cell.angle_gamma   90.00
#
_symmetry.space_group_name_H-M   'P 1'
#
loop_
_entity.id
_entity.type
_entity.pdbx_description
1 polymer ?
#
loop_
_entity_poly.entity_id
_entity_poly.type
_entity_poly.pdbx_seq_one_letter_code
_entity_poly.pdbx_strand_id
1 'polypeptide(L)'
;MKIASFNINGVKARLPRLLEWLEGCKADVVCLQELKSLDENFPRLEFEDRGWHLELHGQKGFNGVALLSRAPLHDVRRGLPGMEDDPQARYIEGRHDGVLVARSICPMAIRPPALNMITSWISWSICAAMRPGL
;
A
#
# COMPACT_ATOMS: atom_id res chain seq x y z
N MET A 1 7.52 -12.06 8.34
CA MET A 1 6.93 -10.87 7.69
C MET A 1 6.82 -11.09 6.20
N LYS A 2 5.60 -11.07 5.66
CA LYS A 2 5.24 -11.16 4.24
C LYS A 2 4.60 -9.84 3.82
N ILE A 3 5.09 -9.28 2.74
CA ILE A 3 4.57 -8.02 2.17
C ILE A 3 3.98 -8.34 0.80
N ALA A 4 2.76 -7.88 0.55
CA ALA A 4 2.15 -7.93 -0.76
C ALA A 4 1.87 -6.52 -1.29
N SER A 5 1.73 -6.42 -2.60
CA SER A 5 1.49 -5.16 -3.29
C SER A 5 0.41 -5.37 -4.33
N PHE A 6 -0.58 -4.47 -4.37
CA PHE A 6 -1.63 -4.52 -5.38
C PHE A 6 -2.02 -3.11 -5.86
N ASN A 7 -1.81 -2.87 -7.15
CA ASN A 7 -2.39 -1.71 -7.82
C ASN A 7 -3.86 -2.02 -8.14
N ILE A 8 -4.79 -1.36 -7.43
CA ILE A 8 -6.22 -1.64 -7.52
C ILE A 8 -6.91 -0.84 -8.62
N ASN A 9 -6.27 0.22 -9.16
CA ASN A 9 -6.84 1.05 -10.23
C ASN A 9 -8.27 1.55 -9.91
N GLY A 10 -8.52 1.95 -8.66
CA GLY A 10 -9.81 2.41 -8.14
C GLY A 10 -10.42 1.44 -7.14
N VAL A 11 -10.35 1.80 -5.86
CA VAL A 11 -10.80 0.94 -4.75
C VAL A 11 -12.31 0.69 -4.78
N LYS A 12 -13.12 1.74 -4.97
CA LYS A 12 -14.59 1.64 -4.92
C LYS A 12 -15.14 0.67 -5.98
N ALA A 13 -14.61 0.73 -7.20
CA ALA A 13 -15.07 -0.10 -8.31
C ALA A 13 -14.68 -1.58 -8.17
N ARG A 14 -13.70 -1.91 -7.30
CA ARG A 14 -13.15 -3.27 -7.18
C ARG A 14 -13.14 -3.78 -5.75
N LEU A 15 -13.87 -3.12 -4.84
CA LEU A 15 -13.91 -3.46 -3.43
C LEU A 15 -14.25 -4.94 -3.20
N PRO A 16 -15.29 -5.55 -3.81
CA PRO A 16 -15.61 -6.95 -3.57
C PRO A 16 -14.45 -7.91 -3.91
N ARG A 17 -13.80 -7.66 -5.06
CA ARG A 17 -12.67 -8.48 -5.54
C ARG A 17 -11.40 -8.28 -4.70
N LEU A 18 -11.19 -7.06 -4.20
CA LEU A 18 -10.09 -6.78 -3.29
C LEU A 18 -10.27 -7.50 -1.96
N LEU A 19 -11.49 -7.50 -1.40
CA LEU A 19 -11.80 -8.20 -0.15
C LEU A 19 -11.63 -9.71 -0.30
N GLU A 20 -12.15 -10.30 -1.39
CA GLU A 20 -11.95 -11.72 -1.73
C GLU A 20 -10.46 -12.08 -1.81
N TRP A 21 -9.66 -11.24 -2.48
CA TRP A 21 -8.21 -11.46 -2.56
C TRP A 21 -7.53 -11.37 -1.19
N LEU A 22 -7.96 -10.44 -0.32
CA LEU A 22 -7.43 -10.28 1.04
C LEU A 22 -7.75 -11.48 1.95
N GLU A 23 -8.89 -12.14 1.76
CA GLU A 23 -9.27 -13.33 2.53
C GLU A 23 -8.31 -14.51 2.28
N GLY A 24 -7.82 -14.66 1.05
CA GLY A 24 -6.77 -15.65 0.72
C GLY A 24 -5.33 -15.16 0.98
N CYS A 25 -5.14 -13.88 1.30
CA CYS A 25 -3.84 -13.26 1.42
C CYS A 25 -3.17 -13.57 2.77
N LYS A 26 -2.00 -14.23 2.72
CA LYS A 26 -1.16 -14.52 3.90
C LYS A 26 -0.12 -13.42 4.17
N ALA A 27 -0.31 -12.22 3.66
CA ALA A 27 0.59 -11.10 3.93
C ALA A 27 0.31 -10.50 5.31
N ASP A 28 1.38 -10.04 5.96
CA ASP A 28 1.31 -9.26 7.19
C ASP A 28 1.03 -7.80 6.85
N VAL A 29 1.59 -7.31 5.74
CA VAL A 29 1.37 -5.95 5.21
C VAL A 29 1.01 -6.01 3.73
N VAL A 30 -0.01 -5.25 3.33
CA VAL A 30 -0.43 -5.08 1.94
C VAL A 30 -0.32 -3.61 1.56
N CYS A 31 0.41 -3.30 0.50
CA CYS A 31 0.47 -1.97 -0.07
C CYS A 31 -0.52 -1.86 -1.24
N LEU A 32 -1.44 -0.89 -1.20
CA LEU A 32 -2.33 -0.58 -2.32
C LEU A 32 -1.91 0.67 -3.08
N GLN A 33 -2.18 0.70 -4.39
CA GLN A 33 -1.91 1.83 -5.27
C GLN A 33 -3.09 2.14 -6.16
N GLU A 34 -3.14 3.38 -6.65
CA GLU A 34 -4.22 3.92 -7.46
C GLU A 34 -5.57 3.74 -6.75
N LEU A 35 -5.68 4.21 -5.51
CA LEU A 35 -6.96 4.18 -4.79
C LEU A 35 -8.03 4.96 -5.54
N LYS A 36 -7.64 6.06 -6.19
CA LYS A 36 -8.49 7.02 -6.92
C LYS A 36 -9.63 7.55 -6.07
N SER A 37 -9.40 7.62 -4.76
CA SER A 37 -10.35 8.04 -3.74
C SER A 37 -9.64 8.92 -2.72
N LEU A 38 -10.39 9.85 -2.14
CA LEU A 38 -9.98 10.59 -0.94
C LEU A 38 -10.12 9.68 0.29
N ASP A 39 -9.40 10.01 1.36
CA ASP A 39 -9.37 9.26 2.63
C ASP A 39 -10.77 9.11 3.25
N GLU A 40 -11.53 10.22 3.30
CA GLU A 40 -12.91 10.27 3.81
C GLU A 40 -13.89 9.37 3.03
N ASN A 41 -13.54 9.07 1.78
CA ASN A 41 -14.35 8.32 0.84
C ASN A 41 -13.93 6.85 0.78
N PHE A 42 -12.88 6.47 1.48
CA PHE A 42 -12.35 5.11 1.47
C PHE A 42 -13.23 4.21 2.36
N PRO A 43 -13.63 3.01 1.88
CA PRO A 43 -14.49 2.08 2.62
C PRO A 43 -13.70 1.38 3.74
N ARG A 44 -13.40 2.10 4.83
CA ARG A 44 -12.51 1.62 5.91
C ARG A 44 -13.09 0.43 6.68
N LEU A 45 -14.38 0.50 7.01
CA LEU A 45 -15.09 -0.48 7.85
C LEU A 45 -14.95 -1.89 7.28
N GLU A 46 -15.04 -2.03 5.95
CA GLU A 46 -14.98 -3.32 5.28
C GLU A 46 -13.62 -4.03 5.44
N PHE A 47 -12.53 -3.29 5.67
CA PHE A 47 -11.22 -3.86 5.96
C PHE A 47 -11.00 -4.03 7.47
N GLU A 48 -11.42 -3.05 8.27
CA GLU A 48 -11.29 -3.07 9.73
C GLU A 48 -12.08 -4.25 10.35
N ASP A 49 -13.28 -4.54 9.84
CA ASP A 49 -14.09 -5.70 10.22
C ASP A 49 -13.39 -7.05 9.92
N ARG A 50 -12.41 -7.05 9.01
CA ARG A 50 -11.58 -8.21 8.67
C ARG A 50 -10.23 -8.22 9.40
N GLY A 51 -10.04 -7.32 10.36
CA GLY A 51 -8.84 -7.22 11.19
C GLY A 51 -7.66 -6.57 10.48
N TRP A 52 -7.92 -5.70 9.50
CA TRP A 52 -6.87 -4.89 8.87
C TRP A 52 -6.83 -3.49 9.46
N HIS A 53 -5.63 -3.03 9.82
CA HIS A 53 -5.32 -1.66 10.15
C HIS A 53 -4.95 -0.89 8.88
N LEU A 54 -5.46 0.32 8.73
CA LEU A 54 -5.41 1.09 7.48
C LEU A 54 -4.74 2.44 7.66
N GLU A 55 -3.66 2.66 6.91
CA GLU A 55 -3.07 3.97 6.70
C GLU A 55 -3.23 4.40 5.26
N LEU A 56 -3.80 5.59 5.05
CA LEU A 56 -4.21 6.07 3.74
C LEU A 56 -3.48 7.37 3.41
N HIS A 57 -3.21 7.53 2.12
CA HIS A 57 -2.91 8.82 1.53
C HIS A 57 -3.59 8.85 0.17
N GLY A 58 -4.83 9.33 0.16
CA GLY A 58 -5.75 9.31 -0.97
C GLY A 58 -5.70 10.57 -1.82
N GLN A 59 -5.99 10.41 -3.11
CA GLN A 59 -6.18 11.49 -4.06
C GLN A 59 -7.26 11.09 -5.06
N LYS A 60 -8.17 12.02 -5.35
CA LYS A 60 -9.24 11.79 -6.33
C LYS A 60 -8.67 11.64 -7.75
N GLY A 61 -9.22 10.70 -8.53
CA GLY A 61 -8.97 10.58 -9.97
C GLY A 61 -7.77 9.70 -10.35
N PHE A 62 -6.55 10.08 -9.97
CA PHE A 62 -5.34 9.46 -10.54
C PHE A 62 -4.55 8.59 -9.56
N ASN A 63 -4.25 9.09 -8.35
CA ASN A 63 -3.31 8.44 -7.44
C ASN A 63 -4.01 7.85 -6.20
N GLY A 64 -3.34 7.91 -5.07
CA GLY A 64 -3.76 7.34 -3.81
C GLY A 64 -2.99 6.07 -3.51
N VAL A 65 -2.45 5.99 -2.30
CA VAL A 65 -1.74 4.82 -1.76
C VAL A 65 -2.30 4.46 -0.39
N ALA A 66 -2.25 3.18 -0.05
CA ALA A 66 -2.59 2.70 1.28
C ALA A 66 -1.62 1.64 1.78
N LEU A 67 -1.47 1.56 3.09
CA LEU A 67 -0.89 0.43 3.80
C LEU A 67 -1.99 -0.25 4.61
N LEU A 68 -2.15 -1.54 4.39
CA LEU A 68 -3.01 -2.42 5.16
C LEU A 68 -2.10 -3.32 5.98
N SER A 69 -2.41 -3.51 7.24
CA SER A 69 -1.57 -4.29 8.15
C SER A 69 -2.40 -5.14 9.10
N ARG A 70 -1.89 -6.31 9.51
CA ARG A 70 -2.52 -7.15 10.54
C ARG A 70 -2.35 -6.60 11.96
N ALA A 71 -1.39 -5.69 12.17
CA ALA A 71 -1.17 -4.97 13.42
C ALA A 71 -1.11 -3.44 13.19
N PRO A 72 -1.28 -2.60 14.21
CA PRO A 72 -1.13 -1.16 14.06
C PRO A 72 0.24 -0.77 13.47
N LEU A 73 0.26 0.16 12.52
CA LEU A 73 1.48 0.75 11.98
C LEU A 73 1.94 1.91 12.86
N HIS A 74 3.26 2.06 13.02
CA HIS A 74 3.88 3.16 13.75
C HIS A 74 4.64 4.10 12.80
N ASP A 75 5.02 5.29 13.27
CA ASP A 75 5.84 6.25 12.51
C ASP A 75 5.34 6.52 11.08
N VAL A 76 4.01 6.63 10.93
CA VAL A 76 3.37 6.75 9.61
C VAL A 76 3.64 8.13 9.03
N ARG A 77 4.17 8.19 7.81
CA ARG A 77 4.44 9.44 7.08
C ARG A 77 3.84 9.39 5.69
N ARG A 78 3.32 10.52 5.25
CA ARG A 78 2.65 10.73 3.96
C ARG A 78 3.43 11.77 3.19
N GLY A 79 3.60 11.56 1.88
CA GLY A 79 4.44 12.43 1.04
C GLY A 79 5.93 12.13 1.14
N LEU A 80 6.67 12.44 0.08
CA LEU A 80 8.11 12.19 0.02
C LEU A 80 8.86 13.22 0.89
N PRO A 81 9.86 12.80 1.69
CA PRO A 81 10.68 13.73 2.45
C PRO A 81 11.44 14.67 1.50
N GLY A 82 11.37 15.98 1.77
CA GLY A 82 11.95 17.02 0.91
C GLY A 82 11.06 17.45 -0.27
N MET A 83 9.82 16.95 -0.35
CA MET A 83 8.81 17.30 -1.36
C MET A 83 7.47 17.62 -0.68
N GLU A 84 7.50 18.45 0.37
CA GLU A 84 6.34 18.73 1.24
C GLU A 84 5.19 19.44 0.50
N ASP A 85 5.51 20.20 -0.54
CA ASP A 85 4.54 20.89 -1.39
C ASP A 85 3.99 20.02 -2.54
N ASP A 86 4.41 18.75 -2.71
CA ASP A 86 3.87 17.88 -3.76
C ASP A 86 2.41 17.51 -3.44
N PRO A 87 1.41 17.98 -4.20
CA PRO A 87 0.01 17.70 -3.92
C PRO A 87 -0.39 16.25 -4.27
N GLN A 88 0.57 15.44 -4.73
CA GLN A 88 0.31 14.15 -5.32
C GLN A 88 0.44 13.04 -4.28
N ALA A 89 -0.66 12.33 -4.02
CA ALA A 89 -0.72 11.26 -3.04
C ALA A 89 -0.10 9.95 -3.56
N ARG A 90 1.22 9.99 -3.68
CA ARG A 90 2.04 8.95 -4.30
C ARG A 90 2.94 8.24 -3.31
N TYR A 91 3.04 8.70 -2.06
CA TYR A 91 3.93 8.09 -1.08
C TYR A 91 3.31 7.98 0.30
N ILE A 92 3.47 6.81 0.90
CA ILE A 92 3.16 6.56 2.31
C ILE A 92 4.18 5.57 2.86
N GLU A 93 4.63 5.79 4.08
CA GLU A 93 5.45 4.85 4.83
C GLU A 93 4.92 4.66 6.24
N GLY A 94 5.21 3.50 6.81
CA GLY A 94 4.87 3.16 8.19
C GLY A 94 5.72 1.97 8.66
N ARG A 95 5.86 1.83 9.97
CA ARG A 95 6.70 0.82 10.61
C ARG A 95 5.84 -0.30 11.17
N HIS A 96 6.15 -1.53 10.77
CA HIS A 96 5.53 -2.77 11.24
C HIS A 96 6.58 -3.63 11.94
N ASP A 97 6.40 -3.97 13.22
CA ASP A 97 7.37 -4.77 14.00
C ASP A 97 8.83 -4.26 13.89
N GLY A 98 9.02 -2.93 13.90
CA GLY A 98 10.35 -2.32 13.75
C GLY A 98 10.86 -2.23 12.30
N VAL A 99 10.18 -2.83 11.33
CA VAL A 99 10.55 -2.77 9.90
C VAL A 99 9.79 -1.65 9.20
N LEU A 100 10.51 -0.77 8.52
CA LEU A 100 9.91 0.30 7.70
C LEU A 100 9.35 -0.29 6.40
N VAL A 101 8.05 -0.13 6.19
CA VAL A 101 7.35 -0.45 4.96
C VAL A 101 6.93 0.85 4.30
N ALA A 102 7.48 1.14 3.14
CA ALA A 102 7.10 2.30 2.35
C ALA A 102 6.51 1.87 1.01
N ARG A 103 5.50 2.60 0.56
CA ARG A 103 4.96 2.48 -0.78
C ARG A 103 5.04 3.81 -1.51
N SER A 104 5.63 3.75 -2.69
CA SER A 104 5.58 4.83 -3.68
C SER A 104 4.82 4.40 -4.95
N ILE A 105 4.05 5.31 -5.53
CA ILE A 105 3.69 5.32 -6.95
C ILE A 105 4.78 6.16 -7.61
N CYS A 106 5.82 5.52 -8.12
CA CYS A 106 6.75 6.21 -9.00
C CYS A 106 6.01 6.54 -10.29
N PRO A 107 5.80 7.83 -10.67
CA PRO A 107 5.92 8.12 -12.09
C PRO A 107 7.33 7.66 -12.45
N MET A 108 7.47 6.95 -13.55
CA MET A 108 8.72 6.42 -14.11
C MET A 108 9.87 7.46 -14.11
N ALA A 109 10.52 7.79 -12.97
CA ALA A 109 11.69 8.70 -12.84
C ALA A 109 12.19 9.05 -11.41
N ILE A 110 11.43 8.94 -10.31
CA ILE A 110 11.88 9.54 -9.02
C ILE A 110 12.63 8.52 -8.15
N ARG A 111 13.96 8.64 -8.06
CA ARG A 111 14.78 7.99 -7.02
C ARG A 111 14.78 8.87 -5.76
N PRO A 112 14.33 8.40 -4.59
CA PRO A 112 14.48 9.15 -3.35
C PRO A 112 15.98 9.28 -3.01
N PRO A 113 16.45 10.47 -2.58
CA PRO A 113 17.89 10.76 -2.49
C PRO A 113 18.63 10.10 -1.32
N ALA A 114 17.96 9.45 -0.35
CA ALA A 114 18.65 9.01 0.88
C ALA A 114 17.96 7.91 1.69
N LEU A 115 17.37 6.88 1.07
CA LEU A 115 16.82 5.74 1.82
C LEU A 115 17.57 4.44 1.49
N ASN A 116 18.30 3.89 2.48
CA ASN A 116 18.75 2.50 2.50
C ASN A 116 17.55 1.55 2.71
N MET A 117 16.52 1.71 1.89
CA MET A 117 15.36 0.84 1.86
C MET A 117 15.79 -0.45 1.20
N ILE A 118 15.46 -1.59 1.81
CA ILE A 118 15.47 -2.88 1.13
C ILE A 118 14.49 -2.73 -0.04
N THR A 119 15.02 -2.38 -1.20
CA THR A 119 14.28 -2.14 -2.43
C THR A 119 14.11 -3.47 -3.14
N SER A 120 13.14 -4.29 -2.70
CA SER A 120 12.60 -5.30 -3.59
C SER A 120 11.68 -4.59 -4.59
N TRP A 121 12.27 -4.14 -5.70
CA TRP A 121 11.54 -3.66 -6.87
C TRP A 121 10.74 -4.84 -7.46
N ILE A 122 9.49 -5.00 -7.04
CA ILE A 122 8.56 -5.93 -7.69
C ILE A 122 7.64 -5.09 -8.58
N SER A 123 8.11 -4.85 -9.80
CA SER A 123 7.22 -4.67 -10.93
C SER A 123 6.66 -6.05 -11.29
N TRP A 124 5.39 -6.08 -11.68
CA TRP A 124 4.54 -7.23 -12.06
C TRP A 124 3.72 -7.88 -10.95
N SER A 125 2.41 -7.90 -11.20
CA SER A 125 1.41 -8.76 -10.57
C SER A 125 1.91 -10.18 -10.46
N ILE A 126 1.88 -10.78 -9.27
CA ILE A 126 1.70 -12.22 -8.99
C ILE A 126 1.82 -12.40 -7.46
N CYS A 127 0.75 -12.88 -6.81
CA CYS A 127 0.93 -13.70 -5.61
C CYS A 127 1.71 -14.94 -6.05
N ALA A 128 3.04 -14.93 -5.92
CA ALA A 128 3.82 -16.13 -6.09
C ALA A 128 3.57 -17.00 -4.86
N ALA A 129 2.55 -17.87 -4.97
CA ALA A 129 2.55 -19.09 -4.20
C ALA A 129 3.87 -19.81 -4.50
N MET A 130 4.72 -19.96 -3.48
CA MET A 130 5.79 -20.93 -3.51
C MET A 130 5.17 -22.29 -3.89
N ARG A 131 5.53 -22.83 -5.07
CA ARG A 131 5.54 -24.28 -5.26
C ARG A 131 6.78 -24.80 -4.51
N PRO A 132 6.64 -25.67 -3.50
CA PRO A 132 7.71 -26.60 -3.16
C PRO A 132 7.75 -27.67 -4.27
N GLY A 133 8.97 -28.15 -4.56
CA GLY A 133 9.32 -28.83 -5.80
C GLY A 133 8.49 -30.06 -6.21
N LEU A 134 8.32 -30.17 -7.53
CA LEU A 134 8.51 -31.34 -8.39
C LEU A 134 8.45 -30.86 -9.85
#